data_AF-A0A0N0YIG3-F1
#
_entry.id   AF-A0A0N0YIG3-F1
#
_cell.length_a   1.000
_cell.length_b   1.000
_cell.length_c   1.000
_cell.angle_alpha   90.00
_cell.angle_beta   90.00
_cell.angle_gamma   90.00
#
_symmetry.space_group_name_H-M   'P 1'
#
loop_
_entity.id
_entity.type
_entity.pdbx_description
1 polymer ?
#
loop_
_entity_poly.entity_id
_entity_poly.type
_entity_poly.pdbx_seq_one_letter_code
_entity_poly.pdbx_strand_id
1 'polypeptide(L)'
;ATALCEALAGLEEDFTRITDTASQRAKGTRTAPNRSLVYSDTRRSATARVGAGVLDAMAPLEPLMNSAAWLMSQLAARVERRAEEVFEELAASSGSAEEVDLASFWFACMPILHGAAVTDAEEVLAEFQRRWARIISVPDDAGRVQVTHAAIAERAAEEFPPAAPGWTAARCISPDVMIAARDVQSVDNGDFDLVLGELHLASNTMGASLFVNQHPHPAELFGLTGRDFPGPRLFPLLPKEHTSRLSIRVRNVLVRPEDYYIALRELTADPHRDRTVLSADARVTRRRGRLTVLLPDGAEFAVTDVFGHVLTTLAMDMFRLLPDADHVPRVAVDKLVVSRESWRFTGGDLEFAGEKSEARRY
;
A
#
# COMPACT_ATOMS: atom_id res chain seq x y z
N ALA A 1 5.76 35.99 -0.60
CA ALA A 1 6.89 35.05 -0.44
C ALA A 1 7.74 35.42 0.78
N THR A 2 8.25 36.65 0.87
CA THR A 2 9.13 37.11 1.97
C THR A 2 8.55 36.93 3.38
N ALA A 3 7.34 37.42 3.63
CA ALA A 3 6.69 37.30 4.96
C ALA A 3 6.49 35.84 5.42
N LEU A 4 6.22 34.91 4.49
CA LEU A 4 6.10 33.49 4.82
C LEU A 4 7.46 32.89 5.20
N CYS A 5 8.51 33.23 4.46
CA CYS A 5 9.87 32.79 4.78
C CYS A 5 10.32 33.31 6.16
N GLU A 6 10.04 34.57 6.46
CA GLU A 6 10.33 35.18 7.77
C GLU A 6 9.57 34.48 8.90
N ALA A 7 8.29 34.20 8.72
CA ALA A 7 7.48 33.47 9.71
C ALA A 7 7.99 32.04 9.95
N LEU A 8 8.39 31.33 8.88
CA LEU A 8 8.97 29.98 9.00
C LEU A 8 10.31 30.02 9.73
N ALA A 9 11.17 31.00 9.44
CA ALA A 9 12.44 31.17 10.14
C ALA A 9 12.24 31.49 11.63
N GLY A 10 11.29 32.38 11.96
CA GLY A 10 10.92 32.68 13.35
C GLY A 10 10.40 31.46 14.10
N LEU A 11 9.57 30.63 13.45
CA LEU A 11 9.11 29.37 14.02
C LEU A 11 10.27 28.39 14.31
N GLU A 12 11.24 28.29 13.40
CA GLU A 12 12.43 27.45 13.57
C GLU A 12 13.32 27.93 14.72
N GLU A 13 13.49 29.25 14.86
CA GLU A 13 14.23 29.87 15.96
C GLU A 13 13.54 29.62 17.30
N ASP A 14 12.24 29.89 17.40
CA ASP A 14 11.46 29.69 18.61
C ASP A 14 11.44 28.22 19.05
N PHE A 15 11.25 27.29 18.10
CA PHE A 15 11.30 25.86 18.39
C PHE A 15 12.66 25.46 18.97
N THR A 16 13.76 25.89 18.34
CA THR A 16 15.12 25.56 18.80
C THR A 16 15.37 26.13 20.19
N ARG A 17 14.98 27.39 20.42
CA ARG A 17 15.13 28.07 21.70
C ARG A 17 14.33 27.42 22.84
N ILE A 18 13.12 26.93 22.57
CA ILE A 18 12.23 26.33 23.59
C ILE A 18 12.63 24.89 23.89
N THR A 19 13.01 24.11 22.88
CA THR A 19 13.19 22.66 22.98
C THR A 19 14.63 22.21 23.08
N ASP A 20 15.59 23.12 22.84
CA ASP A 20 17.02 22.82 22.70
C ASP A 20 17.28 21.70 21.65
N THR A 21 16.39 21.59 20.66
CA THR A 21 16.43 20.57 19.61
C THR A 21 16.47 21.24 18.24
N ALA A 22 17.21 20.66 17.30
CA ALA A 22 17.28 21.17 15.94
C ALA A 22 15.90 21.25 15.27
N SER A 23 15.56 22.41 14.70
CA SER A 23 14.31 22.67 13.99
C SER A 23 14.17 21.96 12.63
N GLN A 24 15.27 21.42 12.11
CA GLN A 24 15.28 20.62 10.89
C GLN A 24 15.96 19.27 11.10
N ARG A 25 15.30 18.21 10.64
CA ARG A 25 15.88 16.86 10.66
C ARG A 25 17.01 16.75 9.64
N ALA A 26 18.04 15.96 9.99
CA ALA A 26 19.15 15.67 9.08
C ALA A 26 18.67 14.98 7.79
N LYS A 27 19.34 15.28 6.68
CA LYS A 27 19.13 14.60 5.40
C LYS A 27 19.77 13.20 5.49
N GLY A 28 19.02 12.14 5.21
CA GLY A 28 19.55 10.77 5.22
C GLY A 28 18.50 9.69 5.07
N THR A 29 18.94 8.45 4.89
CA THR A 29 18.11 7.26 4.58
C THR A 29 17.23 6.78 5.73
N ARG A 30 17.46 7.27 6.96
CA ARG A 30 16.67 6.89 8.14
C ARG A 30 15.51 7.84 8.44
N THR A 31 15.49 9.02 7.83
CA THR A 31 14.44 10.02 8.06
C THR A 31 13.49 10.05 6.89
N ALA A 32 12.21 9.77 7.13
CA ALA A 32 11.15 9.96 6.15
C ALA A 32 11.10 11.40 5.60
N PRO A 33 10.50 11.64 4.42
CA PRO A 33 10.19 12.99 3.97
C PRO A 33 9.40 13.77 5.05
N ASN A 34 9.54 15.10 5.06
CA ASN A 34 9.08 16.06 6.10
C ASN A 34 10.13 16.35 7.18
N ARG A 35 11.16 17.11 6.79
CA ARG A 35 12.29 17.50 7.65
C ARG A 35 12.05 18.79 8.43
N SER A 36 11.11 19.62 8.00
CA SER A 36 10.71 20.89 8.62
C SER A 36 9.66 20.68 9.70
N LEU A 37 9.47 21.70 10.55
CA LEU A 37 8.47 21.70 11.63
C LEU A 37 7.02 21.66 11.12
N VAL A 38 6.78 22.23 9.93
CA VAL A 38 5.46 22.30 9.30
C VAL A 38 5.53 21.85 7.84
N TYR A 39 4.40 21.41 7.32
CA TYR A 39 4.16 21.14 5.90
C TYR A 39 2.89 21.87 5.47
N SER A 40 2.78 22.16 4.18
CA SER A 40 1.59 22.79 3.59
C SER A 40 0.99 21.87 2.55
N ASP A 41 -0.28 21.56 2.72
CA ASP A 41 -1.13 20.99 1.68
C ASP A 41 -2.23 22.01 1.34
N THR A 42 -2.68 22.02 0.10
CA THR A 42 -3.73 22.94 -0.36
C THR A 42 -4.80 22.20 -1.13
N ARG A 43 -6.04 22.64 -0.95
CA ARG A 43 -7.18 22.19 -1.74
C ARG A 43 -7.37 23.11 -2.92
N ARG A 44 -7.47 22.54 -4.13
CA ARG A 44 -7.89 23.29 -5.31
C ARG A 44 -9.38 23.62 -5.20
N SER A 45 -9.76 24.87 -5.45
CA SER A 45 -11.17 25.27 -5.57
C SER A 45 -11.73 24.85 -6.93
N ALA A 46 -11.85 23.54 -7.15
CA ALA A 46 -12.39 22.95 -8.36
C ALA A 46 -13.21 21.71 -8.01
N THR A 47 -14.17 21.39 -8.87
CA THR A 47 -14.97 20.16 -8.76
C THR A 47 -14.93 19.46 -10.10
N ALA A 48 -14.55 18.19 -10.09
CA ALA A 48 -14.68 17.30 -11.24
C ALA A 48 -15.86 16.36 -11.00
N ARG A 49 -16.65 16.11 -12.04
CA ARG A 49 -17.72 15.11 -12.02
C ARG A 49 -17.40 14.09 -13.11
N VAL A 50 -17.37 12.83 -12.73
CA VAL A 50 -17.09 11.72 -13.66
C VAL A 50 -18.42 11.08 -14.02
N GLY A 51 -18.75 11.05 -15.31
CA GLY A 51 -19.98 10.46 -15.83
C GLY A 51 -19.88 8.95 -16.03
N ALA A 52 -21.03 8.30 -16.28
CA ALA A 52 -21.11 6.85 -16.47
C ALA A 52 -20.19 6.33 -17.58
N GLY A 53 -20.07 7.02 -18.71
CA GLY A 53 -19.21 6.56 -19.82
C GLY A 53 -17.72 6.43 -19.45
N VAL A 54 -17.23 7.27 -18.52
CA VAL A 54 -15.85 7.12 -18.00
C VAL A 54 -15.77 5.95 -17.02
N LEU A 55 -16.79 5.75 -16.18
CA LEU A 55 -16.86 4.60 -15.26
C LEU A 55 -16.95 3.27 -16.02
N ASP A 56 -17.77 3.21 -17.07
CA ASP A 56 -17.91 2.02 -17.93
C ASP A 56 -16.59 1.71 -18.65
N ALA A 57 -15.86 2.74 -19.10
CA ALA A 57 -14.54 2.60 -19.69
C ALA A 57 -13.46 2.09 -18.71
N MET A 58 -13.73 2.11 -17.39
CA MET A 58 -12.88 1.51 -16.36
C MET A 58 -13.15 0.02 -16.13
N ALA A 59 -14.10 -0.61 -16.83
CA ALA A 59 -14.36 -2.05 -16.72
C ALA A 59 -13.09 -2.94 -16.77
N PRO A 60 -12.06 -2.64 -17.58
CA PRO A 60 -10.82 -3.42 -17.57
C PRO A 60 -10.04 -3.43 -16.24
N LEU A 61 -10.38 -2.58 -15.26
CA LEU A 61 -9.80 -2.64 -13.91
C LEU A 61 -10.24 -3.91 -13.16
N GLU A 62 -11.40 -4.48 -13.44
CA GLU A 62 -11.90 -5.66 -12.73
C GLU A 62 -10.93 -6.86 -12.77
N PRO A 63 -10.47 -7.36 -13.94
CA PRO A 63 -9.49 -8.44 -13.97
C PRO A 63 -8.16 -8.07 -13.33
N LEU A 64 -7.74 -6.79 -13.39
CA LEU A 64 -6.53 -6.32 -12.69
C LEU A 64 -6.69 -6.43 -11.17
N MET A 65 -7.80 -5.93 -10.62
CA MET A 65 -8.08 -5.96 -9.19
C MET A 65 -8.28 -7.39 -8.68
N ASN A 66 -8.95 -8.25 -9.45
CA ASN A 66 -9.11 -9.67 -9.11
C ASN A 66 -7.75 -10.39 -9.08
N SER A 67 -6.88 -10.13 -10.06
CA SER A 67 -5.52 -10.69 -10.08
C SER A 67 -4.66 -10.18 -8.93
N ALA A 68 -4.82 -8.92 -8.53
CA ALA A 68 -4.13 -8.34 -7.38
C ALA A 68 -4.64 -8.92 -6.05
N ALA A 69 -5.94 -9.18 -5.92
CA ALA A 69 -6.50 -9.88 -4.77
C ALA A 69 -5.94 -11.31 -4.66
N TRP A 70 -5.83 -12.02 -5.79
CA TRP A 70 -5.16 -13.32 -5.84
C TRP A 70 -3.70 -13.23 -5.39
N LEU A 71 -2.94 -12.27 -5.92
CA LEU A 71 -1.53 -12.04 -5.60
C LEU A 71 -1.32 -11.86 -4.08
N MET A 72 -2.12 -10.97 -3.46
CA MET A 72 -2.06 -10.72 -2.01
C MET A 72 -2.48 -11.94 -1.19
N SER A 73 -3.48 -12.69 -1.65
CA SER A 73 -3.92 -13.92 -0.97
C SER A 73 -2.82 -15.00 -0.97
N GLN A 74 -2.09 -15.16 -2.09
CA GLN A 74 -0.96 -16.09 -2.16
C GLN A 74 0.18 -15.69 -1.22
N LEU A 75 0.53 -14.40 -1.16
CA LEU A 75 1.55 -13.90 -0.23
C LEU A 75 1.13 -14.19 1.22
N ALA A 76 -0.11 -13.85 1.59
CA ALA A 76 -0.60 -14.08 2.94
C ALA A 76 -0.59 -15.56 3.33
N ALA A 77 -1.03 -16.45 2.43
CA ALA A 77 -1.05 -17.89 2.69
C ALA A 77 0.37 -18.45 2.92
N ARG A 78 1.39 -17.93 2.23
CA ARG A 78 2.79 -18.32 2.45
C ARG A 78 3.30 -17.86 3.81
N VAL A 79 3.02 -16.60 4.17
CA VAL A 79 3.42 -16.04 5.47
C VAL A 79 2.68 -16.73 6.62
N GLU A 80 1.39 -17.03 6.46
CA GLU A 80 0.59 -17.73 7.47
C GLU A 80 1.14 -19.13 7.77
N ARG A 81 1.52 -19.91 6.75
CA ARG A 81 2.16 -21.24 6.96
C ARG A 81 3.47 -21.17 7.74
N ARG A 82 4.32 -20.19 7.44
CA ARG A 82 5.58 -20.00 8.19
C ARG A 82 5.32 -19.54 9.62
N ALA A 83 4.30 -18.72 9.82
CA ALA A 83 3.84 -18.31 11.14
C ALA A 83 3.29 -19.51 11.94
N GLU A 84 2.63 -20.48 11.30
CA GLU A 84 2.22 -21.75 11.95
C GLU A 84 3.41 -22.55 12.47
N GLU A 85 4.48 -22.69 11.68
CA GLU A 85 5.71 -23.37 12.11
C GLU A 85 6.31 -22.71 13.36
N VAL A 86 6.41 -21.37 13.37
CA VAL A 86 6.90 -20.62 14.55
C VAL A 86 6.00 -20.80 15.77
N PHE A 87 4.68 -20.81 15.57
CA PHE A 87 3.74 -21.02 16.66
C PHE A 87 3.97 -22.40 17.30
N GLU A 88 4.13 -23.45 16.49
CA GLU A 88 4.34 -24.82 16.96
C GLU A 88 5.64 -24.97 17.76
N GLU A 89 6.73 -24.36 17.30
CA GLU A 89 8.02 -24.34 18.01
C GLU A 89 7.93 -23.62 19.36
N LEU A 90 7.24 -22.47 19.41
CA LEU A 90 7.05 -21.72 20.65
C LEU A 90 6.10 -22.42 21.63
N ALA A 91 5.03 -23.04 21.13
CA ALA A 91 4.10 -23.81 21.94
C ALA A 91 4.79 -25.04 22.57
N ALA A 92 5.63 -25.74 21.80
CA ALA A 92 6.40 -26.89 22.28
C ALA A 92 7.43 -26.49 23.37
N SER A 93 8.13 -25.37 23.18
CA SER A 93 9.18 -24.92 24.13
C SER A 93 8.65 -24.32 25.43
N SER A 94 7.46 -23.74 25.42
CA SER A 94 6.82 -23.14 26.60
C SER A 94 6.05 -24.15 27.48
N GLY A 95 5.87 -25.39 27.01
CA GLY A 95 5.03 -26.39 27.67
C GLY A 95 3.53 -26.07 27.64
N SER A 96 3.15 -24.99 26.95
CA SER A 96 1.76 -24.56 26.71
C SER A 96 1.41 -24.88 25.27
N ALA A 97 0.75 -26.02 25.05
CA ALA A 97 0.41 -26.49 23.72
C ALA A 97 -0.69 -25.65 23.02
N GLU A 98 -1.39 -24.77 23.76
CA GLU A 98 -2.62 -24.12 23.29
C GLU A 98 -2.47 -22.61 23.03
N GLU A 99 -1.53 -21.94 23.72
CA GLU A 99 -1.37 -20.48 23.66
C GLU A 99 0.10 -20.04 23.77
N VAL A 100 0.45 -19.00 23.01
CA VAL A 100 1.76 -18.34 23.00
C VAL A 100 1.58 -16.83 23.18
N ASP A 101 2.49 -16.18 23.91
CA ASP A 101 2.53 -14.72 24.04
C ASP A 101 2.79 -14.03 22.68
N LEU A 102 2.00 -13.00 22.34
CA LEU A 102 2.10 -12.33 21.03
C LEU A 102 3.44 -11.61 20.86
N ALA A 103 4.02 -11.02 21.91
CA ALA A 103 5.32 -10.35 21.78
C ALA A 103 6.42 -11.34 21.39
N SER A 104 6.48 -12.48 22.07
CA SER A 104 7.42 -13.57 21.79
C SER A 104 7.22 -14.12 20.37
N PHE A 105 5.97 -14.37 19.99
CA PHE A 105 5.61 -14.82 18.65
C PHE A 105 6.02 -13.82 17.55
N TRP A 106 5.74 -12.53 17.76
CA TRP A 106 6.13 -11.47 16.83
C TRP A 106 7.65 -11.43 16.62
N PHE A 107 8.44 -11.46 17.70
CA PHE A 107 9.90 -11.47 17.60
C PHE A 107 10.44 -12.69 16.86
N ALA A 108 9.87 -13.87 17.13
CA ALA A 108 10.25 -15.10 16.44
C ALA A 108 9.90 -15.08 14.94
N CYS A 109 8.86 -14.34 14.54
CA CYS A 109 8.49 -14.16 13.14
C CYS A 109 9.37 -13.16 12.37
N MET A 110 10.20 -12.34 13.03
CA MET A 110 10.99 -11.30 12.35
C MET A 110 11.90 -11.82 11.22
N PRO A 111 12.61 -12.95 11.34
CA PRO A 111 13.41 -13.51 10.24
C PRO A 111 12.56 -13.92 9.04
N ILE A 112 11.32 -14.37 9.26
CA ILE A 112 10.36 -14.68 8.19
C ILE A 112 9.94 -13.39 7.51
N LEU A 113 9.47 -12.41 8.28
CA LEU A 113 8.90 -11.16 7.79
C LEU A 113 9.90 -10.30 6.99
N HIS A 114 11.18 -10.33 7.37
CA HIS A 114 12.23 -9.53 6.72
C HIS A 114 13.16 -10.32 5.80
N GLY A 115 13.04 -11.65 5.77
CA GLY A 115 13.84 -12.53 4.93
C GLY A 115 12.94 -13.36 4.00
N ALA A 116 12.43 -14.48 4.51
CA ALA A 116 11.71 -15.46 3.70
C ALA A 116 10.49 -14.89 2.95
N ALA A 117 9.76 -13.95 3.56
CA ALA A 117 8.60 -13.30 2.96
C ALA A 117 8.95 -12.44 1.73
N VAL A 118 10.18 -11.90 1.66
CA VAL A 118 10.66 -11.15 0.49
C VAL A 118 10.85 -12.11 -0.68
N THR A 119 11.52 -13.24 -0.47
CA THR A 119 11.67 -14.29 -1.49
C THR A 119 10.32 -14.86 -1.91
N ASP A 120 9.41 -15.09 -0.95
CA ASP A 120 8.05 -15.54 -1.27
C ASP A 120 7.30 -14.53 -2.15
N ALA A 121 7.46 -13.23 -1.88
CA ALA A 121 6.85 -12.18 -2.70
C ALA A 121 7.40 -12.20 -4.14
N GLU A 122 8.72 -12.38 -4.32
CA GLU A 122 9.35 -12.48 -5.64
C GLU A 122 8.85 -13.70 -6.42
N GLU A 123 8.74 -14.87 -5.78
CA GLU A 123 8.24 -16.09 -6.41
C GLU A 123 6.75 -15.98 -6.79
N VAL A 124 5.93 -15.40 -5.91
CA VAL A 124 4.51 -15.16 -6.17
C VAL A 124 4.35 -14.17 -7.33
N LEU A 125 5.18 -13.13 -7.39
CA LEU A 125 5.19 -12.18 -8.49
C LEU A 125 5.60 -12.84 -9.81
N ALA A 126 6.64 -13.69 -9.80
CA ALA A 126 7.04 -14.40 -11.00
C ALA A 126 5.91 -15.30 -11.54
N GLU A 127 5.14 -15.96 -10.65
CA GLU A 127 3.95 -16.71 -11.05
C GLU A 127 2.86 -15.79 -11.61
N PHE A 128 2.58 -14.67 -10.94
CA PHE A 128 1.61 -13.68 -11.39
C PHE A 128 1.91 -13.19 -12.82
N GLN A 129 3.17 -12.87 -13.12
CA GLN A 129 3.62 -12.46 -14.45
C GLN A 129 3.47 -13.60 -15.47
N ARG A 130 3.80 -14.84 -15.11
CA ARG A 130 3.57 -16.00 -15.98
C ARG A 130 2.09 -16.20 -16.30
N ARG A 131 1.18 -15.95 -15.36
CA ARG A 131 -0.27 -16.03 -15.59
C ARG A 131 -0.73 -14.93 -16.54
N TRP A 132 -0.28 -13.69 -16.32
CA TRP A 132 -0.61 -12.57 -17.19
C TRP A 132 -0.08 -12.73 -18.62
N ALA A 133 1.10 -13.32 -18.80
CA ALA A 133 1.63 -13.64 -20.12
C ALA A 133 0.76 -14.64 -20.91
N ARG A 134 -0.05 -15.47 -20.22
CA ARG A 134 -1.04 -16.36 -20.85
C ARG A 134 -2.35 -15.64 -21.22
N ILE A 135 -2.61 -14.47 -20.64
CA ILE A 135 -3.81 -13.66 -20.91
C ILE A 135 -3.53 -12.64 -22.01
N ILE A 136 -2.40 -11.93 -21.90
CA ILE A 136 -1.99 -10.90 -22.87
C ILE A 136 -0.61 -11.31 -23.42
N SER A 137 -0.60 -11.76 -24.66
CA SER A 137 0.65 -12.05 -25.38
C SER A 137 1.26 -10.74 -25.90
N VAL A 138 2.52 -10.49 -25.53
CA VAL A 138 3.29 -9.32 -25.95
C VAL A 138 4.43 -9.79 -26.86
N PRO A 139 4.43 -9.46 -28.15
CA PRO A 139 5.54 -9.76 -29.05
C PRO A 139 6.81 -8.98 -28.67
N ASP A 140 7.99 -9.58 -28.85
CA ASP A 140 9.29 -9.02 -28.43
C ASP A 140 9.63 -7.68 -29.09
N ASP A 141 9.10 -7.39 -30.29
CA ASP A 141 9.34 -6.17 -31.08
C ASP A 141 8.15 -5.21 -31.10
N ALA A 142 7.08 -5.49 -30.33
CA ALA A 142 5.92 -4.62 -30.29
C ALA A 142 6.25 -3.30 -29.59
N GLY A 143 5.91 -2.16 -30.20
CA GLY A 143 5.87 -0.86 -29.50
C GLY A 143 4.56 -0.64 -28.73
N ARG A 144 3.48 -1.28 -29.20
CA ARG A 144 2.13 -1.16 -28.62
C ARG A 144 1.36 -2.46 -28.81
N VAL A 145 0.65 -2.86 -27.75
CA VAL A 145 -0.32 -3.95 -27.71
C VAL A 145 -1.70 -3.37 -27.39
N GLN A 146 -2.69 -3.75 -28.17
CA GLN A 146 -4.09 -3.38 -27.98
C GLN A 146 -4.93 -4.66 -27.93
N VAL A 147 -5.65 -4.86 -26.84
CA VAL A 147 -6.59 -5.96 -26.66
C VAL A 147 -7.95 -5.41 -26.20
N THR A 148 -8.99 -6.23 -26.27
CA THR A 148 -10.32 -5.85 -25.76
C THR A 148 -10.57 -6.50 -24.41
N HIS A 149 -11.37 -5.87 -23.55
CA HIS A 149 -11.74 -6.47 -22.26
C HIS A 149 -12.43 -7.82 -22.46
N ALA A 150 -13.35 -7.90 -23.43
CA ALA A 150 -14.07 -9.13 -23.77
C ALA A 150 -13.13 -10.28 -24.18
N ALA A 151 -11.99 -9.98 -24.82
CA ALA A 151 -11.03 -11.02 -25.22
C ALA A 151 -10.21 -11.58 -24.04
N ILE A 152 -10.06 -10.82 -22.95
CA ILE A 152 -9.24 -11.24 -21.80
C ILE A 152 -10.04 -11.68 -20.58
N ALA A 153 -11.32 -11.30 -20.47
CA ALA A 153 -12.11 -11.44 -19.25
C ALA A 153 -12.23 -12.90 -18.76
N GLU A 154 -12.63 -13.81 -19.65
CA GLU A 154 -12.78 -15.24 -19.31
C GLU A 154 -11.44 -15.85 -18.89
N ARG A 155 -10.38 -15.62 -19.68
CA ARG A 155 -9.06 -16.16 -19.37
C ARG A 155 -8.48 -15.59 -18.08
N ALA A 156 -8.71 -14.30 -17.81
CA ALA A 156 -8.29 -13.68 -16.56
C ALA A 156 -9.02 -14.29 -15.34
N ALA A 157 -10.31 -14.59 -15.47
CA ALA A 157 -11.07 -15.24 -14.40
C ALA A 157 -10.62 -16.69 -14.15
N GLU A 158 -10.23 -17.43 -15.20
CA GLU A 158 -9.65 -18.78 -15.07
C GLU A 158 -8.28 -18.75 -14.38
N GLU A 159 -7.41 -17.83 -14.80
CA GLU A 159 -6.05 -17.72 -14.29
C GLU A 159 -5.98 -17.13 -12.88
N PHE A 160 -6.96 -16.29 -12.51
CA PHE A 160 -7.06 -15.64 -11.21
C PHE A 160 -8.43 -15.90 -10.58
N PRO A 161 -8.66 -17.11 -10.05
CA PRO A 161 -9.92 -17.43 -9.38
C PRO A 161 -10.13 -16.53 -8.16
N PRO A 162 -11.40 -16.27 -7.77
CA PRO A 162 -11.73 -15.42 -6.63
C PRO A 162 -10.96 -15.82 -5.37
N ALA A 163 -10.28 -14.85 -4.76
CA ALA A 163 -9.44 -15.06 -3.60
C ALA A 163 -9.92 -14.18 -2.44
N ALA A 164 -10.01 -14.79 -1.24
CA ALA A 164 -10.30 -14.03 -0.04
C ALA A 164 -9.09 -13.14 0.34
N PRO A 165 -9.32 -11.92 0.87
CA PRO A 165 -8.25 -11.09 1.38
C PRO A 165 -7.45 -11.81 2.46
N GLY A 166 -6.12 -11.78 2.35
CA GLY A 166 -5.22 -12.47 3.29
C GLY A 166 -5.06 -11.76 4.64
N TRP A 167 -5.33 -10.46 4.68
CA TRP A 167 -5.40 -9.61 5.88
C TRP A 167 -6.39 -8.47 5.62
N THR A 168 -6.80 -7.77 6.66
CA THR A 168 -7.84 -6.74 6.60
C THR A 168 -7.59 -5.70 5.51
N ALA A 169 -6.36 -5.17 5.42
CA ALA A 169 -6.05 -4.10 4.47
C ALA A 169 -6.03 -4.58 3.01
N ALA A 170 -5.77 -5.86 2.74
CA ALA A 170 -5.76 -6.45 1.39
C ALA A 170 -7.12 -6.39 0.67
N ARG A 171 -8.20 -6.06 1.39
CA ARG A 171 -9.50 -5.74 0.78
C ARG A 171 -9.44 -4.46 -0.08
N CYS A 172 -8.59 -3.52 0.28
CA CYS A 172 -8.52 -2.22 -0.37
C CYS A 172 -7.50 -2.24 -1.50
N ILE A 173 -7.97 -2.00 -2.71
CA ILE A 173 -7.16 -1.80 -3.92
C ILE A 173 -7.54 -0.43 -4.47
N SER A 174 -6.56 0.48 -4.56
CA SER A 174 -6.81 1.87 -4.97
C SER A 174 -6.09 2.17 -6.28
N PRO A 175 -6.77 2.09 -7.44
CA PRO A 175 -6.18 2.43 -8.74
C PRO A 175 -6.10 3.95 -8.93
N ASP A 176 -4.94 4.44 -9.36
CA ASP A 176 -4.77 5.81 -9.82
C ASP A 176 -5.03 5.86 -11.32
N VAL A 177 -6.16 6.45 -11.73
CA VAL A 177 -6.54 6.55 -13.14
C VAL A 177 -6.50 8.00 -13.62
N MET A 178 -5.73 8.23 -14.68
CA MET A 178 -5.67 9.52 -15.36
C MET A 178 -6.60 9.49 -16.59
N ILE A 179 -7.25 10.62 -16.88
CA ILE A 179 -8.06 10.80 -18.09
C ILE A 179 -7.24 11.63 -19.08
N ALA A 180 -6.95 11.07 -20.24
CA ALA A 180 -6.28 11.75 -21.34
C ALA A 180 -7.31 12.15 -22.40
N ALA A 181 -7.57 13.45 -22.50
CA ALA A 181 -8.48 14.04 -23.48
C ALA A 181 -8.00 15.45 -23.84
N ARG A 182 -8.41 15.96 -25.02
CA ARG A 182 -8.10 17.34 -25.42
C ARG A 182 -8.81 18.38 -24.57
N ASP A 183 -10.08 18.10 -24.27
CA ASP A 183 -11.00 18.97 -23.52
C ASP A 183 -12.16 18.14 -22.95
N VAL A 184 -13.05 18.79 -22.20
CA VAL A 184 -14.23 18.16 -21.59
C VAL A 184 -15.21 17.64 -22.65
N GLN A 185 -15.38 18.36 -23.76
CA GLN A 185 -16.28 17.95 -24.84
C GLN A 185 -15.83 16.62 -25.48
N SER A 186 -14.52 16.41 -25.58
CA SER A 186 -13.96 15.15 -26.06
C SER A 186 -14.33 14.00 -25.10
N VAL A 187 -14.28 14.23 -23.79
CA VAL A 187 -14.75 13.23 -22.79
C VAL A 187 -16.23 12.93 -22.96
N ASP A 188 -17.07 13.97 -23.09
CA ASP A 188 -18.52 13.82 -23.25
C ASP A 188 -18.90 13.06 -24.54
N ASN A 189 -18.09 13.22 -25.59
CA ASN A 189 -18.26 12.51 -26.86
C ASN A 189 -17.64 11.10 -26.85
N GLY A 190 -17.01 10.68 -25.75
CA GLY A 190 -16.32 9.39 -25.66
C GLY A 190 -14.94 9.36 -26.35
N ASP A 191 -14.37 10.50 -26.73
CA ASP A 191 -13.02 10.65 -27.30
C ASP A 191 -11.99 10.94 -26.19
N PHE A 192 -11.66 9.90 -25.43
CA PHE A 192 -10.67 9.93 -24.35
C PHE A 192 -10.04 8.55 -24.18
N ASP A 193 -8.83 8.55 -23.59
CA ASP A 193 -8.16 7.36 -23.07
C ASP A 193 -8.05 7.44 -21.55
N LEU A 194 -7.94 6.29 -20.91
CA LEU A 194 -7.61 6.16 -19.51
C LEU A 194 -6.18 5.63 -19.38
N VAL A 195 -5.44 6.12 -18.40
CA VAL A 195 -4.09 5.64 -18.10
C VAL A 195 -4.03 5.22 -16.65
N LEU A 196 -3.76 3.94 -16.41
CA LEU A 196 -3.43 3.45 -15.08
C LEU A 196 -2.04 3.99 -14.72
N GLY A 197 -1.99 4.86 -13.71
CA GLY A 197 -0.75 5.38 -13.15
C GLY A 197 -0.08 4.33 -12.28
N GLU A 198 -0.71 4.03 -11.16
CA GLU A 198 -0.29 3.04 -10.18
C GLU A 198 -1.50 2.26 -9.66
N LEU A 199 -1.28 1.06 -9.13
CA LEU A 199 -2.29 0.27 -8.45
C LEU A 199 -1.85 0.03 -7.01
N HIS A 200 -2.37 0.84 -6.08
CA HIS A 200 -1.99 0.74 -4.67
C HIS A 200 -2.67 -0.47 -4.03
N LEU A 201 -1.87 -1.47 -3.70
CA LEU A 201 -2.35 -2.70 -3.07
C LEU A 201 -2.42 -2.58 -1.54
N ALA A 202 -3.40 -3.26 -0.95
CA ALA A 202 -3.61 -3.35 0.48
C ALA A 202 -3.66 -1.99 1.20
N SER A 203 -4.23 -0.99 0.54
CA SER A 203 -4.29 0.39 1.02
C SER A 203 -5.52 1.10 0.48
N ASN A 204 -6.26 1.76 1.38
CA ASN A 204 -7.23 2.78 0.99
C ASN A 204 -6.50 4.13 0.97
N THR A 205 -6.16 4.63 -0.22
CA THR A 205 -5.38 5.87 -0.36
C THR A 205 -6.10 7.08 0.21
N MET A 206 -7.45 7.09 0.19
CA MET A 206 -8.26 8.14 0.83
C MET A 206 -8.17 8.13 2.36
N GLY A 207 -7.62 7.07 2.96
CA GLY A 207 -7.35 6.98 4.40
C GLY A 207 -6.17 7.84 4.87
N ALA A 208 -5.32 8.31 3.96
CA ALA A 208 -4.18 9.15 4.30
C ALA A 208 -4.63 10.48 4.92
N SER A 209 -3.89 10.95 5.93
CA SER A 209 -4.20 12.17 6.69
C SER A 209 -4.40 13.40 5.82
N LEU A 210 -3.63 13.53 4.74
CA LEU A 210 -3.73 14.64 3.79
C LEU A 210 -5.14 14.71 3.15
N PHE A 211 -5.79 13.58 2.86
CA PHE A 211 -7.11 13.56 2.26
C PHE A 211 -8.20 13.74 3.32
N VAL A 212 -8.11 13.01 4.43
CA VAL A 212 -9.15 13.03 5.48
C VAL A 212 -9.26 14.40 6.12
N ASN A 213 -8.13 15.02 6.51
CA ASN A 213 -8.13 16.30 7.21
C ASN A 213 -8.61 17.48 6.34
N GLN A 214 -8.59 17.31 5.01
CA GLN A 214 -9.03 18.33 4.05
C GLN A 214 -10.39 18.03 3.41
N HIS A 215 -10.97 16.86 3.71
CA HIS A 215 -12.25 16.43 3.15
C HIS A 215 -13.37 17.33 3.67
N PRO A 216 -14.29 17.81 2.82
CA PRO A 216 -15.43 18.62 3.27
C PRO A 216 -16.40 17.84 4.18
N HIS A 217 -16.42 16.52 4.06
CA HIS A 217 -17.31 15.62 4.80
C HIS A 217 -16.54 14.41 5.36
N PRO A 218 -15.62 14.58 6.34
CA PRO A 218 -14.80 13.46 6.81
C PRO A 218 -15.64 12.33 7.42
N ALA A 219 -16.78 12.65 8.03
CA ALA A 219 -17.73 11.65 8.55
C ALA A 219 -18.26 10.69 7.48
N GLU A 220 -18.36 11.12 6.22
CA GLU A 220 -18.75 10.25 5.12
C GLU A 220 -17.70 9.16 4.87
N LEU A 221 -16.41 9.52 4.90
CA LEU A 221 -15.30 8.57 4.75
C LEU A 221 -15.30 7.52 5.86
N PHE A 222 -15.60 7.91 7.09
CA PHE A 222 -15.79 6.98 8.22
C PHE A 222 -17.01 6.07 8.02
N GLY A 223 -18.13 6.62 7.53
CA GLY A 223 -19.34 5.85 7.22
C GLY A 223 -19.13 4.81 6.12
N LEU A 224 -18.41 5.16 5.05
CA LEU A 224 -18.02 4.23 3.98
C LEU A 224 -17.07 3.15 4.51
N THR A 225 -16.08 3.54 5.31
CA THR A 225 -15.20 2.59 5.99
C THR A 225 -15.98 1.60 6.86
N GLY A 226 -17.03 2.06 7.57
CA GLY A 226 -17.88 1.20 8.37
C GLY A 226 -18.69 0.17 7.56
N ARG A 227 -19.05 0.49 6.31
CA ARG A 227 -19.72 -0.45 5.40
C ARG A 227 -18.76 -1.53 4.90
N ASP A 228 -17.53 -1.14 4.58
CA ASP A 228 -16.50 -2.05 4.08
C ASP A 228 -15.97 -2.97 5.20
N PHE A 229 -16.00 -2.49 6.44
CA PHE A 229 -15.51 -3.18 7.63
C PHE A 229 -16.59 -3.20 8.72
N PRO A 230 -17.58 -4.11 8.65
CA PRO A 230 -18.70 -4.14 9.60
C PRO A 230 -18.28 -4.47 11.04
N GLY A 231 -17.11 -5.09 11.22
CA GLY A 231 -16.50 -5.36 12.52
C GLY A 231 -15.29 -4.45 12.82
N PRO A 232 -14.76 -4.49 14.05
CA PRO A 232 -13.53 -3.81 14.40
C PRO A 232 -12.35 -4.37 13.59
N ARG A 233 -11.33 -3.54 13.36
CA ARG A 233 -10.07 -3.91 12.72
C ARG A 233 -8.92 -3.87 13.73
N LEU A 234 -7.88 -4.66 13.50
CA LEU A 234 -6.64 -4.59 14.27
C LEU A 234 -5.55 -3.91 13.43
N PHE A 235 -4.97 -2.84 13.96
CA PHE A 235 -3.88 -2.11 13.32
C PHE A 235 -2.59 -2.24 14.13
N PRO A 236 -1.46 -2.62 13.51
CA PRO A 236 -0.17 -2.49 14.18
C PRO A 236 0.12 -1.00 14.42
N LEU A 237 0.50 -0.67 15.65
CA LEU A 237 0.88 0.69 16.00
C LEU A 237 2.23 1.02 15.35
N LEU A 238 2.20 1.99 14.44
CA LEU A 238 3.39 2.40 13.71
C LEU A 238 4.31 3.24 14.62
N PRO A 239 5.63 3.05 14.54
CA PRO A 239 6.57 3.88 15.29
C PRO A 239 6.50 5.33 14.83
N LYS A 240 6.89 6.25 15.71
CA LYS A 240 6.92 7.69 15.44
C LYS A 240 7.87 8.05 14.30
N GLU A 241 8.95 7.28 14.17
CA GLU A 241 9.93 7.37 13.10
C GLU A 241 10.10 6.01 12.44
N HIS A 242 10.10 6.00 11.11
CA HIS A 242 10.26 4.77 10.35
C HIS A 242 11.05 5.03 9.08
N THR A 243 11.90 4.08 8.72
CA THR A 243 12.74 4.15 7.52
C THR A 243 11.95 3.91 6.22
N SER A 244 10.75 3.30 6.30
CA SER A 244 9.97 2.87 5.11
C SER A 244 8.98 3.91 4.56
N ARG A 245 9.38 5.19 4.42
CA ARG A 245 8.56 6.25 3.81
C ARG A 245 7.29 6.66 4.59
N LEU A 246 7.11 6.20 5.83
CA LEU A 246 6.00 6.65 6.68
C LEU A 246 6.21 8.12 7.07
N SER A 247 5.27 8.97 6.69
CA SER A 247 5.27 10.37 7.08
C SER A 247 3.90 10.76 7.63
N ILE A 248 3.85 11.82 8.44
CA ILE A 248 2.60 12.31 9.02
C ILE A 248 1.52 12.58 7.95
N ARG A 249 1.94 12.97 6.74
CA ARG A 249 1.10 13.29 5.59
C ARG A 249 0.36 12.08 5.02
N VAL A 250 1.00 10.90 5.02
CA VAL A 250 0.45 9.67 4.45
C VAL A 250 0.01 8.66 5.51
N ARG A 251 0.07 9.04 6.80
CA ARG A 251 -0.42 8.21 7.90
C ARG A 251 -1.91 7.95 7.69
N ASN A 252 -2.33 6.68 7.80
CA ASN A 252 -3.75 6.35 7.81
C ASN A 252 -4.41 6.93 9.08
N VAL A 253 -5.45 7.73 8.90
CA VAL A 253 -6.24 8.33 9.99
C VAL A 253 -7.73 7.97 9.92
N LEU A 254 -8.16 7.17 8.93
CA LEU A 254 -9.48 6.53 8.94
C LEU A 254 -9.47 5.33 9.89
N VAL A 255 -9.35 5.63 11.18
CA VAL A 255 -9.29 4.67 12.27
C VAL A 255 -10.44 4.98 13.20
N ARG A 256 -11.40 4.06 13.28
CA ARG A 256 -12.67 4.27 13.98
C ARG A 256 -12.50 4.03 15.49
N PRO A 257 -13.44 4.48 16.33
CA PRO A 257 -13.42 4.22 17.77
C PRO A 257 -13.44 2.72 18.12
N GLU A 258 -14.10 1.89 17.31
CA GLU A 258 -14.17 0.45 17.52
C GLU A 258 -12.89 -0.31 17.08
N ASP A 259 -12.02 0.32 16.27
CA ASP A 259 -10.80 -0.30 15.78
C ASP A 259 -9.69 -0.31 16.86
N TYR A 260 -8.92 -1.40 16.89
CA TYR A 260 -7.85 -1.65 17.84
C TYR A 260 -6.49 -1.23 17.28
N TYR A 261 -5.62 -0.77 18.17
CA TYR A 261 -4.18 -0.74 17.94
C TYR A 261 -3.49 -1.83 18.76
N ILE A 262 -2.47 -2.46 18.18
CA ILE A 262 -1.57 -3.36 18.88
C ILE A 262 -0.15 -2.81 18.84
N ALA A 263 0.43 -2.57 20.02
CA ALA A 263 1.80 -2.08 20.16
C ALA A 263 2.79 -3.25 20.14
N LEU A 264 3.47 -3.40 19.01
CA LEU A 264 4.50 -4.44 18.77
C LEU A 264 5.92 -3.97 19.14
N ARG A 265 6.10 -2.67 19.39
CA ARG A 265 7.38 -2.06 19.78
C ARG A 265 7.14 -0.91 20.76
N GLU A 266 7.18 0.34 20.28
CA GLU A 266 6.96 1.53 21.10
C GLU A 266 5.47 1.87 21.17
N LEU A 267 4.97 2.17 22.37
CA LEU A 267 3.61 2.69 22.55
C LEU A 267 3.59 4.20 22.24
N THR A 268 3.31 4.53 20.99
CA THR A 268 3.27 5.91 20.46
C THR A 268 1.85 6.45 20.27
N ALA A 269 0.84 5.71 20.71
CA ALA A 269 -0.56 6.09 20.59
C ALA A 269 -0.89 7.27 21.53
N ASP A 270 -2.01 7.93 21.24
CA ASP A 270 -2.62 8.85 22.18
C ASP A 270 -2.95 8.08 23.49
N PRO A 271 -2.45 8.52 24.66
CA PRO A 271 -2.71 7.83 25.93
C PRO A 271 -4.19 7.77 26.32
N HIS A 272 -5.04 8.62 25.73
CA HIS A 272 -6.49 8.62 25.94
C HIS A 272 -7.25 7.79 24.91
N ARG A 273 -6.55 7.17 23.95
CA ARG A 273 -7.19 6.30 22.97
C ARG A 273 -7.47 4.92 23.56
N ASP A 274 -8.75 4.62 23.72
CA ASP A 274 -9.24 3.28 24.02
C ASP A 274 -8.80 2.24 22.98
N ARG A 275 -8.83 0.95 23.36
CA ARG A 275 -8.51 -0.18 22.46
C ARG A 275 -7.09 -0.15 21.89
N THR A 276 -6.16 0.45 22.64
CA THR A 276 -4.72 0.32 22.40
C THR A 276 -4.17 -0.76 23.32
N VAL A 277 -3.71 -1.87 22.74
CA VAL A 277 -3.29 -3.06 23.47
C VAL A 277 -1.77 -3.24 23.35
N LEU A 278 -1.11 -3.67 24.43
CA LEU A 278 0.29 -4.09 24.38
C LEU A 278 0.38 -5.52 23.85
N SER A 279 1.36 -5.79 22.99
CA SER A 279 1.58 -7.16 22.51
C SER A 279 1.82 -8.19 23.62
N ALA A 280 2.42 -7.78 24.75
CA ALA A 280 2.63 -8.67 25.91
C ALA A 280 1.33 -9.12 26.60
N ASP A 281 0.24 -8.38 26.41
CA ASP A 281 -1.07 -8.69 26.99
C ASP A 281 -1.95 -9.52 26.03
N ALA A 282 -1.53 -9.67 24.77
CA ALA A 282 -2.23 -10.47 23.77
C ALA A 282 -1.67 -11.89 23.68
N ARG A 283 -2.51 -12.83 23.23
CA ARG A 283 -2.14 -14.23 23.05
C ARG A 283 -2.41 -14.66 21.62
N VAL A 284 -1.55 -15.52 21.09
CA VAL A 284 -1.77 -16.24 19.84
C VAL A 284 -2.25 -17.63 20.21
N THR A 285 -3.33 -18.08 19.58
CA THR A 285 -3.90 -19.42 19.77
C THR A 285 -4.43 -19.97 18.44
N ARG A 286 -4.75 -21.25 18.40
CA ARG A 286 -5.40 -21.88 17.25
C ARG A 286 -6.92 -21.93 17.47
N ARG A 287 -7.68 -21.16 16.69
CA ARG A 287 -9.15 -21.18 16.67
C ARG A 287 -9.63 -21.64 15.30
N ARG A 288 -10.50 -22.65 15.28
CA ARG A 288 -11.09 -23.20 14.03
C ARG A 288 -10.04 -23.52 12.96
N GLY A 289 -8.89 -24.05 13.38
CA GLY A 289 -7.80 -24.43 12.49
C GLY A 289 -6.94 -23.29 11.94
N ARG A 290 -7.03 -22.08 12.49
CA ARG A 290 -6.20 -20.92 12.10
C ARG A 290 -5.58 -20.23 13.29
N LEU A 291 -4.42 -19.59 13.08
CA LEU A 291 -3.81 -18.74 14.09
C LEU A 291 -4.63 -17.47 14.29
N THR A 292 -4.99 -17.22 15.54
CA THR A 292 -5.85 -16.12 15.98
C THR A 292 -5.17 -15.39 17.12
N VAL A 293 -5.19 -14.06 17.07
CA VAL A 293 -4.78 -13.19 18.16
C VAL A 293 -5.99 -12.91 19.04
N LEU A 294 -5.89 -13.28 20.31
CA LEU A 294 -6.84 -12.98 21.36
C LEU A 294 -6.35 -11.78 22.17
N LEU A 295 -7.17 -10.73 22.21
CA LEU A 295 -6.91 -9.54 23.02
C LEU A 295 -7.47 -9.73 24.45
N PRO A 296 -7.02 -8.92 25.44
CA PRO A 296 -7.46 -9.04 26.83
C PRO A 296 -8.97 -8.94 27.07
N ASP A 297 -9.69 -8.22 26.20
CA ASP A 297 -11.14 -8.05 26.26
C ASP A 297 -11.92 -9.17 25.53
N GLY A 298 -11.20 -10.17 25.01
CA GLY A 298 -11.76 -11.31 24.28
C GLY A 298 -11.95 -11.06 22.77
N ALA A 299 -11.57 -9.90 22.24
CA ALA A 299 -11.62 -9.68 20.80
C ALA A 299 -10.63 -10.59 20.06
N GLU A 300 -11.07 -11.13 18.92
CA GLU A 300 -10.31 -12.09 18.11
C GLU A 300 -9.98 -11.50 16.73
N PHE A 301 -8.72 -11.65 16.30
CA PHE A 301 -8.24 -11.20 14.99
C PHE A 301 -7.36 -12.25 14.32
N ALA A 302 -7.30 -12.24 12.99
CA ALA A 302 -6.38 -13.11 12.27
C ALA A 302 -4.93 -12.71 12.59
N VAL A 303 -4.01 -13.67 12.69
CA VAL A 303 -2.60 -13.36 12.96
C VAL A 303 -1.98 -12.49 11.86
N THR A 304 -2.47 -12.61 10.63
CA THR A 304 -2.04 -11.81 9.49
C THR A 304 -2.36 -10.32 9.64
N ASP A 305 -3.34 -9.93 10.46
CA ASP A 305 -3.63 -8.52 10.75
C ASP A 305 -2.53 -7.87 11.61
N VAL A 306 -1.86 -8.63 12.48
CA VAL A 306 -0.67 -8.16 13.20
C VAL A 306 0.47 -7.89 12.22
N PHE A 307 0.64 -8.76 11.22
CA PHE A 307 1.62 -8.58 10.15
C PHE A 307 1.18 -7.56 9.09
N GLY A 308 -0.01 -6.96 9.21
CA GLY A 308 -0.65 -6.20 8.15
C GLY A 308 0.21 -5.06 7.58
N HIS A 309 0.96 -4.34 8.41
CA HIS A 309 1.84 -3.29 7.91
C HIS A 309 3.01 -3.83 7.08
N VAL A 310 3.62 -4.94 7.50
CA VAL A 310 4.72 -5.59 6.78
C VAL A 310 4.19 -6.16 5.45
N LEU A 311 3.08 -6.89 5.50
CA LEU A 311 2.44 -7.48 4.32
C LEU A 311 2.03 -6.40 3.31
N THR A 312 1.42 -5.30 3.76
CA THR A 312 1.10 -4.15 2.90
C THR A 312 2.37 -3.53 2.29
N THR A 313 3.45 -3.38 3.07
CA THR A 313 4.71 -2.83 2.54
C THR A 313 5.33 -3.73 1.47
N LEU A 314 5.29 -5.05 1.66
CA LEU A 314 5.72 -6.02 0.64
C LEU A 314 4.84 -5.96 -0.60
N ALA A 315 3.51 -5.97 -0.42
CA ALA A 315 2.54 -6.00 -1.51
C ALA A 315 2.51 -4.73 -2.36
N MET A 316 2.84 -3.57 -1.79
CA MET A 316 2.73 -2.26 -2.43
C MET A 316 3.42 -2.19 -3.80
N ASP A 317 4.60 -2.81 -3.93
CA ASP A 317 5.41 -2.77 -5.16
C ASP A 317 5.27 -4.04 -6.02
N MET A 318 4.36 -4.97 -5.66
CA MET A 318 4.24 -6.26 -6.33
C MET A 318 3.41 -6.22 -7.62
N PHE A 319 2.49 -5.26 -7.79
CA PHE A 319 1.63 -5.26 -8.98
C PHE A 319 2.41 -4.85 -10.25
N ARG A 320 3.00 -5.83 -10.93
CA ARG A 320 3.73 -5.65 -12.18
C ARG A 320 3.26 -6.65 -13.22
N LEU A 321 2.49 -6.17 -14.20
CA LEU A 321 1.88 -6.98 -15.25
C LEU A 321 2.92 -7.68 -16.14
N LEU A 322 3.98 -6.93 -16.48
CA LEU A 322 5.06 -7.36 -17.36
C LEU A 322 6.37 -7.44 -16.57
N PRO A 323 7.29 -8.34 -16.94
CA PRO A 323 8.63 -8.38 -16.38
C PRO A 323 9.41 -7.12 -16.73
N ASP A 324 10.49 -6.85 -15.98
CA ASP A 324 11.38 -5.75 -16.28
C ASP A 324 12.21 -6.05 -17.55
N ALA A 325 12.26 -5.10 -18.47
CA ALA A 325 13.05 -5.14 -19.70
C ALA A 325 13.56 -3.73 -20.05
N ASP A 326 14.54 -3.66 -20.97
CA ASP A 326 15.09 -2.40 -21.49
C ASP A 326 14.02 -1.56 -22.19
N HIS A 327 13.07 -2.22 -22.86
CA HIS A 327 11.87 -1.61 -23.40
C HIS A 327 10.67 -2.46 -22.99
N VAL A 328 9.63 -1.81 -22.46
CA VAL A 328 8.35 -2.42 -22.15
C VAL A 328 7.30 -1.68 -22.98
N PRO A 329 6.50 -2.38 -23.81
CA PRO A 329 5.55 -1.72 -24.69
C PRO A 329 4.36 -1.14 -23.94
N ARG A 330 3.66 -0.22 -24.62
CA ARG A 330 2.34 0.19 -24.18
C ARG A 330 1.36 -0.95 -24.33
N VAL A 331 0.67 -1.32 -23.25
CA VAL A 331 -0.45 -2.28 -23.30
C VAL A 331 -1.74 -1.57 -22.95
N ALA A 332 -2.72 -1.65 -23.84
CA ALA A 332 -4.06 -1.10 -23.63
C ALA A 332 -5.13 -2.19 -23.76
N VAL A 333 -6.07 -2.17 -22.81
CA VAL A 333 -7.30 -2.97 -22.82
C VAL A 333 -8.46 -2.03 -23.04
N ASP A 334 -9.09 -2.11 -24.21
CA ASP A 334 -10.02 -1.09 -24.70
C ASP A 334 -9.41 0.33 -24.57
N LYS A 335 -10.03 1.21 -23.77
CA LYS A 335 -9.58 2.59 -23.53
C LYS A 335 -8.57 2.70 -22.39
N LEU A 336 -8.32 1.65 -21.61
CA LEU A 336 -7.44 1.68 -20.46
C LEU A 336 -6.03 1.22 -20.81
N VAL A 337 -5.07 2.12 -20.76
CA VAL A 337 -3.64 1.79 -20.77
C VAL A 337 -3.28 1.19 -19.42
N VAL A 338 -3.06 -0.14 -19.39
CA VAL A 338 -2.74 -0.92 -18.18
C VAL A 338 -1.23 -1.04 -17.96
N SER A 339 -0.44 -0.85 -19.00
CA SER A 339 1.02 -0.71 -18.93
C SER A 339 1.46 0.42 -19.85
N ARG A 340 2.17 1.40 -19.29
CA ARG A 340 2.71 2.52 -20.07
C ARG A 340 4.00 2.06 -20.75
N GLU A 341 4.25 2.57 -21.94
CA GLU A 341 5.54 2.34 -22.59
C GLU A 341 6.66 2.91 -21.73
N SER A 342 7.71 2.12 -21.52
CA SER A 342 8.84 2.53 -20.70
C SER A 342 10.14 2.03 -21.28
N TRP A 343 11.21 2.78 -21.03
CA TRP A 343 12.57 2.41 -21.35
C TRP A 343 13.41 2.43 -20.09
N ARG A 344 14.31 1.46 -19.96
CA ARG A 344 15.32 1.39 -18.92
C ARG A 344 16.69 1.45 -19.57
N PHE A 345 17.56 2.25 -18.96
CA PHE A 345 18.94 2.43 -19.38
C PHE A 345 19.81 2.32 -18.13
N THR A 346 21.02 1.79 -18.26
CA THR A 346 21.99 1.91 -17.18
C THR A 346 22.62 3.30 -17.23
N GLY A 347 23.06 3.84 -16.10
CA GLY A 347 23.71 5.16 -16.07
C GLY A 347 24.98 5.25 -16.93
N GLY A 348 25.60 4.10 -17.26
CA GLY A 348 26.74 4.03 -18.17
C GLY A 348 26.37 4.23 -19.64
N ASP A 349 25.12 3.97 -20.02
CA ASP A 349 24.62 4.12 -21.40
C ASP A 349 24.27 5.58 -21.74
N LEU A 350 24.24 6.44 -20.73
CA LEU A 350 23.90 7.85 -20.86
C LEU A 350 25.18 8.68 -20.80
N GLU A 351 25.75 9.04 -21.95
CA GLU A 351 27.01 9.80 -22.03
C GLU A 351 27.00 11.08 -21.18
N PHE A 352 25.84 11.76 -21.09
CA PHE A 352 25.67 12.97 -20.28
C PHE A 352 25.65 12.70 -18.76
N ALA A 353 25.39 11.48 -18.31
CA ALA A 353 25.27 11.17 -16.87
C ALA A 353 26.62 11.32 -16.13
N GLY A 354 27.74 11.11 -16.84
CA GLY A 354 29.09 11.35 -16.33
C GLY A 354 29.59 12.78 -16.49
N GLU A 355 28.89 13.61 -17.27
CA GLU A 355 29.30 14.98 -17.56
C GLU A 355 29.10 15.86 -16.33
N LYS A 356 30.17 16.52 -15.87
CA LYS A 356 30.17 17.36 -14.66
C LYS A 356 29.71 18.80 -14.95
N SER A 357 29.84 19.25 -16.19
CA SER A 357 29.37 20.56 -16.64
C SER A 357 27.87 20.52 -16.91
N GLU A 358 27.09 21.32 -16.18
CA GLU A 358 25.65 21.43 -16.40
C GLU A 358 25.30 21.83 -17.85
N ALA A 359 26.04 22.77 -18.43
CA ALA A 359 25.83 23.25 -19.80
C ALA A 359 26.25 22.26 -20.90
N ARG A 360 26.93 21.17 -20.56
CA ARG A 360 27.20 20.05 -21.48
C ARG A 360 26.27 18.86 -21.23
N ARG A 361 25.53 18.88 -20.12
CA ARG A 361 24.59 17.84 -19.72
C ARG A 361 23.19 18.10 -20.29
N TYR A 362 22.81 19.37 -20.44
CA TYR A 362 21.56 19.87 -21.04
C TYR A 362 21.88 20.82 -22.18
#